data_AF-A0A3D0RI60-F1
#
_entry.id   AF-A0A3D0RI60-F1
#
_cell.length_a   1.000
_cell.length_b   1.000
_cell.length_c   1.000
_cell.angle_alpha   90.00
_cell.angle_beta   90.00
_cell.angle_gamma   90.00
#
_symmetry.space_group_name_H-M   'P 1'
#
loop_
_entity.id
_entity.type
_entity.pdbx_description
1 polymer ?
#
loop_
_entity_poly.entity_id
_entity_poly.type
_entity_poly.pdbx_seq_one_letter_code
_entity_poly.pdbx_strand_id
1 'polypeptide(L)'
;NLYLTTELIELEKPMVVALNMYDELEKSGRLFKHQTLSEMLNVPIVPTVGKKGLGIPELLENVISIYESGNNSHNVKVPYGRVLEKSIGFMCRDLLSNGFSTLGMPKRYVGIKLLEGDKEVENAIREHDKGKELLARRNKEREYIERLLKEDPESAFTNARYGFIAGALKETLSEKTKFEDKTTVLDAVLTNKYLGLPLFFVFLWIMFEATFRLGAYPMEWIEWIVAQAGNLIRVNMTEGPLKDLLVDGVIGGVGGVIVFLPNIVILYAFIAFMEDS
;
A
#
# COMPACT_ATOMS: atom_id res chain seq x y z
N ASN A 1 7.33 -0.34 1.47
CA ASN A 1 7.79 0.31 2.71
C ASN A 1 9.09 1.07 2.53
N LEU A 2 10.23 0.41 2.29
CA LEU A 2 11.53 1.10 2.19
C LEU A 2 11.62 2.11 1.02
N TYR A 3 10.83 1.95 -0.04
CA TYR A 3 10.73 2.94 -1.11
C TYR A 3 10.30 4.32 -0.59
N LEU A 4 9.18 4.38 0.14
CA LEU A 4 8.73 5.62 0.78
C LEU A 4 9.76 6.12 1.80
N THR A 5 10.38 5.22 2.56
CA THR A 5 11.46 5.60 3.49
C THR A 5 12.60 6.30 2.77
N THR A 6 13.02 5.81 1.59
CA THR A 6 14.06 6.48 0.80
C THR A 6 13.65 7.87 0.33
N GLU A 7 12.39 8.09 -0.08
CA GLU A 7 11.91 9.42 -0.45
C GLU A 7 11.87 10.38 0.74
N LEU A 8 11.45 9.90 1.92
CA LEU A 8 11.42 10.72 3.14
C LEU A 8 12.84 11.11 3.61
N ILE A 9 13.82 10.23 3.45
CA ILE A 9 15.23 10.52 3.74
C ILE A 9 15.73 11.70 2.90
N GLU A 10 15.29 11.80 1.63
CA GLU A 10 15.69 12.88 0.71
C GLU A 10 15.13 14.27 1.06
N LEU A 11 14.09 14.33 1.88
CA LEU A 11 13.57 15.60 2.41
C LEU A 11 14.49 16.21 3.48
N GLU A 12 15.56 15.50 3.88
CA GLU A 12 16.55 15.95 4.87
C GLU A 12 15.90 16.41 6.19
N LYS A 13 14.76 15.78 6.55
CA LYS A 13 14.06 16.01 7.82
C LYS A 13 14.50 14.98 8.86
N PRO A 14 14.53 15.36 10.16
CA PRO A 14 14.75 14.40 11.23
C PRO A 14 13.68 13.31 11.19
N MET A 15 14.09 12.04 11.26
CA MET A 15 13.17 10.91 11.16
C MET A 15 13.59 9.74 12.05
N VAL A 16 12.60 8.97 12.50
CA VAL A 16 12.74 7.68 13.17
C VAL A 16 11.84 6.69 12.45
N VAL A 17 12.32 5.47 12.21
CA VAL A 17 11.53 4.42 11.57
C VAL A 17 11.02 3.45 12.64
N ALA A 18 9.70 3.37 12.78
CA ALA A 18 9.05 2.31 13.53
C ALA A 18 8.91 1.07 12.62
N LEU A 19 9.73 0.05 12.86
CA LEU A 19 9.63 -1.23 12.17
C LEU A 19 8.53 -2.08 12.82
N ASN A 20 7.30 -1.85 12.37
CA ASN A 20 6.11 -2.50 12.92
C ASN A 20 5.95 -3.95 12.45
N MET A 21 5.12 -4.71 13.16
CA MET A 21 4.86 -6.14 12.91
C MET A 21 6.12 -7.00 13.06
N TYR A 22 7.01 -6.61 13.99
CA TYR A 22 8.27 -7.33 14.19
C TYR A 22 8.07 -8.78 14.67
N ASP A 23 6.97 -9.05 15.38
CA ASP A 23 6.63 -10.41 15.80
C ASP A 23 6.26 -11.34 14.63
N GLU A 24 5.70 -10.80 13.54
CA GLU A 24 5.47 -11.58 12.32
C GLU A 24 6.78 -11.87 11.58
N LEU A 25 7.70 -10.90 11.57
CA LEU A 25 9.04 -11.10 11.02
C LEU A 25 9.78 -12.21 11.77
N GLU A 26 9.73 -12.23 13.10
CA GLU A 26 10.31 -13.30 13.93
C GLU A 26 9.65 -14.66 13.66
N LYS A 27 8.31 -14.69 13.57
CA LYS A 27 7.55 -15.91 13.26
C LYS A 27 7.87 -16.48 11.88
N SER A 28 8.15 -15.62 10.90
CA SER A 28 8.56 -16.04 9.55
C SER A 28 9.93 -16.73 9.51
N GLY A 29 10.68 -16.70 10.62
CA GLY A 29 12.02 -17.30 10.71
C GLY A 29 13.10 -16.50 9.99
N ARG A 30 12.75 -15.33 9.42
CA ARG A 30 13.69 -14.40 8.80
C ARG A 30 14.47 -13.65 9.87
N LEU A 31 15.78 -13.49 9.66
CA LEU A 31 16.64 -12.68 10.51
C LEU A 31 16.88 -11.35 9.84
N PHE A 32 16.52 -10.26 10.52
CA PHE A 32 16.69 -8.91 10.01
C PHE A 32 17.56 -8.07 10.93
N LYS A 33 18.75 -7.71 10.43
CA LYS A 33 19.75 -6.88 11.11
C LYS A 33 19.36 -5.41 11.01
N HIS A 34 18.32 -5.02 11.74
CA HIS A 34 17.79 -3.65 11.68
C HIS A 34 18.78 -2.59 12.17
N GLN A 35 19.71 -2.90 13.10
CA GLN A 35 20.77 -1.96 13.48
C GLN A 35 21.70 -1.65 12.30
N THR A 36 22.11 -2.66 11.54
CA THR A 36 22.95 -2.46 10.35
C THR A 36 22.23 -1.61 9.31
N LEU A 37 20.93 -1.85 9.06
CA LEU A 37 20.17 -0.98 8.17
C LEU A 37 20.06 0.45 8.72
N SER A 38 19.90 0.59 10.04
CA SER A 38 19.83 1.89 10.72
C SER A 38 21.12 2.70 10.52
N GLU A 39 22.29 2.06 10.64
CA GLU A 39 23.59 2.66 10.35
C GLU A 39 23.74 3.01 8.87
N MET A 40 23.34 2.11 7.96
CA MET A 40 23.43 2.33 6.51
C MET A 40 22.55 3.49 6.03
N LEU A 41 21.38 3.69 6.64
CA LEU A 41 20.47 4.79 6.32
C LEU A 41 20.75 6.04 7.17
N ASN A 42 21.55 5.93 8.22
CA ASN A 42 21.77 6.96 9.24
C ASN A 42 20.45 7.46 9.85
N VAL A 43 19.53 6.53 10.10
CA VAL A 43 18.18 6.76 10.61
C VAL A 43 17.89 5.70 11.67
N PRO A 44 17.50 6.06 12.91
CA PRO A 44 17.13 5.07 13.93
C PRO A 44 15.96 4.20 13.49
N ILE A 45 16.14 2.89 13.56
CA ILE A 45 15.11 1.89 13.24
C ILE A 45 14.79 1.09 14.50
N VAL A 46 13.58 1.30 15.03
CA VAL A 46 13.11 0.68 16.28
C VAL A 46 12.09 -0.41 15.96
N PRO A 47 12.35 -1.68 16.31
CA PRO A 47 11.37 -2.76 16.23
C PRO A 47 10.14 -2.47 17.11
N THR A 48 8.94 -2.64 16.54
CA THR A 48 7.69 -2.38 17.27
C THR A 48 6.63 -3.43 16.98
N VAL A 49 5.74 -3.63 17.96
CA VAL A 49 4.50 -4.39 17.78
C VAL A 49 3.35 -3.54 18.29
N GLY A 50 2.77 -2.73 17.38
CA GLY A 50 1.78 -1.72 17.73
C GLY A 50 0.58 -2.27 18.52
N LYS A 51 0.08 -3.46 18.15
CA LYS A 51 -1.04 -4.12 18.85
C LYS A 51 -0.75 -4.47 20.32
N LYS A 52 0.52 -4.69 20.67
CA LYS A 52 0.98 -5.08 22.01
C LYS A 52 1.66 -3.94 22.76
N GLY A 53 1.83 -2.77 22.13
CA GLY A 53 2.57 -1.64 22.70
C GLY A 53 4.08 -1.88 22.87
N LEU A 54 4.64 -2.94 22.27
CA LEU A 54 6.06 -3.27 22.39
C LEU A 54 6.91 -2.33 21.52
N GLY A 55 8.03 -1.86 22.06
CA GLY A 55 8.96 -0.95 21.39
C GLY A 55 8.52 0.52 21.34
N ILE A 56 7.31 0.85 21.81
CA ILE A 56 6.80 2.23 21.80
C ILE A 56 7.60 3.16 22.75
N PRO A 57 7.95 2.77 23.99
CA PRO A 57 8.76 3.63 24.85
C PRO A 57 10.12 3.97 24.23
N GLU A 58 10.83 2.96 23.71
CA GLU A 58 12.12 3.12 23.02
C GLU A 58 12.00 3.99 21.76
N LEU A 59 10.92 3.82 20.99
CA LEU A 59 10.63 4.67 19.83
C LEU A 59 10.50 6.14 20.23
N LEU A 60 9.75 6.43 21.30
CA LEU A 60 9.55 7.80 21.78
C LEU A 60 10.85 8.40 22.34
N GLU A 61 11.65 7.62 23.05
CA GLU A 61 12.98 8.05 23.50
C GLU A 61 13.89 8.44 22.33
N ASN A 62 13.90 7.67 21.24
CA ASN A 62 14.65 8.00 20.02
C ASN A 62 14.14 9.30 19.39
N VAL A 63 12.82 9.52 19.34
CA VAL A 63 12.23 10.76 18.81
C VAL A 63 12.67 11.96 19.63
N ILE A 64 12.61 11.87 20.97
CA ILE A 64 13.06 12.92 21.89
C ILE A 64 14.57 13.18 21.68
N SER A 65 15.38 12.12 21.64
CA SER A 65 16.83 12.23 21.45
C SER A 65 17.21 12.93 20.15
N ILE A 66 16.52 12.64 19.04
CA ILE A 66 16.77 13.30 17.76
C ILE A 66 16.39 14.79 17.84
N TYR A 67 15.26 15.10 18.48
CA TYR A 67 14.82 16.49 18.62
C TYR A 67 15.79 17.31 19.49
N GLU A 68 16.20 16.78 20.64
CA GLU A 68 17.08 17.45 21.60
C GLU A 68 18.51 17.61 21.11
N SER A 69 19.03 16.61 20.37
CA SER A 69 20.39 16.68 19.83
C SER A 69 20.56 17.79 18.79
N GLY A 70 19.46 18.41 18.31
CA GLY A 70 19.48 19.41 17.25
C GLY A 70 20.13 18.90 15.97
N ASN A 71 20.33 17.58 15.89
CA ASN A 71 21.14 16.96 14.88
C ASN A 71 20.24 16.87 13.65
N ASN A 72 20.40 17.83 12.75
CA ASN A 72 20.05 17.67 11.35
C ASN A 72 21.02 16.64 10.78
N SER A 73 20.85 15.38 11.18
CA SER A 73 21.63 14.25 10.70
C SER A 73 21.72 14.41 9.20
N HIS A 74 22.94 14.51 8.67
CA HIS A 74 23.13 14.53 7.23
C HIS A 74 22.65 13.17 6.73
N ASN A 75 21.39 13.14 6.31
CA ASN A 75 20.71 11.94 5.85
C ASN A 75 21.54 11.33 4.72
N VAL A 76 21.69 10.00 4.77
CA VAL A 76 22.40 9.27 3.72
C VAL A 76 21.73 9.56 2.40
N LYS A 77 22.51 10.08 1.45
CA LYS A 77 21.99 10.36 0.11
C LYS A 77 21.83 9.05 -0.63
N VAL A 78 20.60 8.78 -1.06
CA VAL A 78 20.33 7.65 -1.95
C VAL A 78 21.17 7.84 -3.22
N PRO A 79 22.04 6.88 -3.56
CA PRO A 79 22.90 6.98 -4.73
C PRO A 79 22.13 6.58 -6.00
N TYR A 80 22.03 7.50 -6.98
CA TYR A 80 21.33 7.24 -8.25
C TYR A 80 22.24 6.79 -9.40
N GLY A 81 23.53 6.58 -9.12
CA GLY A 81 24.52 6.25 -10.14
C GLY A 81 24.94 7.46 -10.99
N ARG A 82 26.02 7.30 -11.75
CA ARG A 82 26.75 8.45 -12.35
C ARG A 82 25.92 9.29 -13.31
N VAL A 83 25.04 8.67 -14.09
CA VAL A 83 24.24 9.36 -15.12
C VAL A 83 23.21 10.28 -14.44
N LEU A 84 22.41 9.73 -13.53
CA LEU A 84 21.39 10.49 -12.81
C LEU A 84 22.04 11.53 -11.88
N GLU A 85 23.08 11.19 -11.12
CA GLU A 85 23.79 12.13 -10.23
C GLU A 85 24.34 13.35 -10.97
N LYS A 86 24.82 13.16 -12.21
CA LYS A 86 25.28 14.25 -13.05
C LYS A 86 24.14 15.23 -13.37
N SER A 87 23.00 14.70 -13.80
CA SER A 87 21.82 15.52 -14.13
C SER A 87 21.21 16.18 -12.89
N ILE A 88 21.14 15.48 -11.75
CA ILE A 88 20.76 16.06 -10.45
C ILE A 88 21.69 17.23 -10.11
N GLY A 89 23.00 17.07 -10.31
CA GLY A 89 23.98 18.13 -10.06
C GLY A 89 23.79 19.37 -10.93
N PHE A 90 23.41 19.22 -12.20
CA PHE A 90 23.03 20.36 -13.05
C PHE A 90 21.77 21.05 -12.53
N MET A 91 20.73 20.29 -12.19
CA MET A 91 19.49 20.85 -11.66
C MET A 91 19.72 21.59 -10.34
N CYS A 92 20.53 21.02 -9.43
CA CYS A 92 20.87 21.66 -8.16
C CYS A 92 21.59 22.99 -8.35
N ARG A 93 22.53 23.06 -9.29
CA ARG A 93 23.25 24.30 -9.62
C ARG A 93 22.31 25.36 -10.20
N ASP A 94 21.47 24.98 -11.15
CA ASP A 94 20.55 25.93 -11.78
C ASP A 94 19.46 26.40 -10.79
N LEU A 95 19.02 25.55 -9.86
CA LEU A 95 18.14 25.93 -8.74
C LEU A 95 18.83 26.93 -7.79
N LEU A 96 20.13 26.73 -7.50
CA LEU A 96 20.92 27.65 -6.68
C LEU A 96 21.10 29.02 -7.33
N SER A 97 21.56 29.05 -8.59
CA SER A 97 21.90 30.28 -9.31
C SER A 97 20.68 31.16 -9.61
N ASN A 98 19.49 30.58 -9.63
CA ASN A 98 18.26 31.28 -9.98
C ASN A 98 17.36 31.60 -8.78
N GLY A 99 17.84 31.38 -7.56
CA GLY A 99 17.15 31.86 -6.35
C GLY A 99 15.93 31.05 -5.93
N PHE A 100 15.76 29.81 -6.43
CA PHE A 100 14.66 28.89 -6.11
C PHE A 100 14.77 28.30 -4.69
N SER A 101 14.90 29.16 -3.69
CA SER A 101 15.02 28.79 -2.28
C SER A 101 13.65 28.67 -1.59
N THR A 102 12.56 28.95 -2.32
CA THR A 102 11.22 29.24 -1.76
C THR A 102 10.33 28.02 -1.54
N LEU A 103 10.72 26.83 -1.99
CA LEU A 103 9.89 25.62 -1.87
C LEU A 103 9.93 24.93 -0.49
N GLY A 104 10.71 25.45 0.47
CA GLY A 104 10.83 24.85 1.81
C GLY A 104 11.43 23.44 1.84
N MET A 105 11.95 22.97 0.70
CA MET A 105 12.49 21.62 0.48
C MET A 105 13.95 21.68 0.03
N PRO A 106 14.74 20.61 0.27
CA PRO A 106 16.11 20.52 -0.21
C PRO A 106 16.20 20.64 -1.73
N LYS A 107 17.19 21.38 -2.21
CA LYS A 107 17.39 21.63 -3.65
C LYS A 107 17.64 20.34 -4.44
N ARG A 108 18.28 19.36 -3.79
CA ARG A 108 18.47 18.02 -4.36
C ARG A 108 17.14 17.33 -4.61
N TYR A 109 16.26 17.32 -3.60
CA TYR A 109 14.92 16.75 -3.71
C TYR A 109 14.12 17.40 -4.84
N VAL A 110 14.09 18.74 -4.89
CA VAL A 110 13.42 19.49 -5.97
C VAL A 110 14.00 19.15 -7.34
N GLY A 111 15.33 19.03 -7.44
CA GLY A 111 16.01 18.66 -8.69
C GLY A 111 15.66 17.25 -9.16
N ILE A 112 15.54 16.29 -8.24
CA ILE A 112 15.11 14.92 -8.54
C ILE A 112 13.66 14.92 -9.03
N LYS A 113 12.74 15.54 -8.27
CA LYS A 113 11.31 15.59 -8.62
C LYS A 113 11.05 16.27 -9.97
N LEU A 114 11.84 17.29 -10.32
CA LEU A 114 11.80 17.90 -11.66
C LEU A 114 12.21 16.95 -12.79
N LEU A 115 13.24 16.14 -12.57
CA LEU A 115 13.71 15.18 -13.56
C LEU A 115 12.73 14.01 -13.70
N GLU A 116 12.09 13.59 -12.61
CA GLU A 116 10.97 12.63 -12.61
C GLU A 116 9.75 13.19 -13.36
N GLY A 117 9.49 14.50 -13.26
CA GLY A 117 8.33 15.14 -13.88
C GLY A 117 7.16 15.35 -12.93
N ASP A 118 7.47 15.57 -11.65
CA ASP A 118 6.46 15.88 -10.64
C ASP A 118 5.71 17.16 -11.01
N LYS A 119 4.37 17.05 -11.11
CA LYS A 119 3.51 18.14 -11.58
C LYS A 119 3.44 19.30 -10.60
N GLU A 120 3.50 19.04 -9.29
CA GLU A 120 3.40 20.09 -8.27
C GLU A 120 4.66 20.94 -8.27
N VAL A 121 5.83 20.29 -8.29
CA VAL A 121 7.14 20.97 -8.37
C VAL A 121 7.27 21.72 -9.70
N GLU A 122 6.80 21.14 -10.81
CA GLU A 122 6.78 21.83 -12.10
C GLU A 122 5.94 23.09 -12.07
N ASN A 123 4.72 23.03 -11.53
CA ASN A 123 3.82 24.17 -11.47
C ASN A 123 4.41 25.29 -10.62
N ALA A 124 4.95 24.97 -9.45
CA ALA A 124 5.60 25.95 -8.57
C ALA A 124 6.80 26.64 -9.24
N ILE A 125 7.51 25.94 -10.14
CA ILE A 125 8.62 26.53 -10.90
C ILE A 125 8.14 27.39 -12.06
N ARG A 126 7.03 27.03 -12.72
CA ARG A 126 6.45 27.82 -13.83
C ARG A 126 6.05 29.23 -13.41
N GLU A 127 5.64 29.40 -12.16
CA GLU A 127 5.23 30.70 -11.59
C GLU A 127 6.41 31.64 -11.32
N HIS A 128 7.65 31.15 -11.41
CA HIS A 128 8.85 31.96 -11.18
C HIS A 128 9.39 32.56 -12.49
N ASP A 129 9.95 33.78 -12.42
CA ASP A 129 10.52 34.50 -13.58
C ASP A 129 11.50 33.69 -14.44
N LYS A 130 12.29 32.81 -13.81
CA LYS A 130 13.29 31.95 -14.47
C LYS A 130 12.84 30.52 -14.68
N GLY A 131 11.56 30.23 -14.45
CA GLY A 131 10.99 28.89 -14.56
C GLY A 131 11.18 28.28 -15.95
N LYS A 132 11.00 29.07 -17.01
CA LYS A 132 11.14 28.61 -18.40
C LYS A 132 12.55 28.09 -18.71
N GLU A 133 13.59 28.79 -18.27
CA GLU A 133 14.98 28.38 -18.47
C GLU A 133 15.30 27.09 -17.73
N LEU A 134 14.82 26.95 -16.49
CA LEU A 134 15.00 25.76 -15.68
C LEU A 134 14.27 24.54 -16.27
N LEU A 135 13.07 24.74 -16.79
CA LEU A 135 12.31 23.68 -17.46
C LEU A 135 12.96 23.26 -18.80
N ALA A 136 13.55 24.21 -19.53
CA ALA A 136 14.33 23.89 -20.73
C ALA A 136 15.58 23.06 -20.39
N ARG A 137 16.29 23.41 -19.31
CA ARG A 137 17.39 22.59 -18.77
C ARG A 137 16.90 21.20 -18.42
N ARG A 138 15.81 21.10 -17.65
CA ARG A 138 15.20 19.84 -17.22
C ARG A 138 14.91 18.93 -18.41
N ASN A 139 14.32 19.46 -19.48
CA ASN A 139 14.02 18.67 -20.68
C ASN A 139 15.28 18.12 -21.34
N LYS A 140 16.34 18.94 -21.45
CA LYS A 140 17.63 18.51 -21.99
C LYS A 140 18.27 17.40 -21.15
N GLU A 141 18.20 17.50 -19.83
CA GLU A 141 18.74 16.48 -18.93
C GLU A 141 17.91 15.19 -18.96
N ARG A 142 16.58 15.27 -19.09
CA ARG A 142 15.70 14.11 -19.27
C ARG A 142 16.03 13.35 -20.57
N GLU A 143 16.17 14.06 -21.69
CA GLU A 143 16.59 13.45 -22.97
C GLU A 143 17.99 12.82 -22.87
N TYR A 144 18.90 13.44 -22.13
CA TYR A 144 20.24 12.87 -21.87
C TYR A 144 20.16 11.55 -21.09
N ILE A 145 19.31 11.47 -20.07
CA ILE A 145 19.06 10.25 -19.28
C ILE A 145 18.47 9.17 -20.18
N GLU A 146 17.40 9.49 -20.92
CA GLU A 146 16.71 8.56 -21.82
C GLU A 146 17.65 7.93 -22.85
N ARG A 147 18.49 8.75 -23.49
CA ARG A 147 19.43 8.27 -24.50
C ARG A 147 20.48 7.33 -23.94
N LEU A 148 20.95 7.56 -22.70
CA LEU A 148 22.02 6.78 -22.10
C LEU A 148 21.54 5.51 -21.42
N LEU A 149 20.43 5.59 -20.68
CA LEU A 149 19.87 4.47 -19.92
C LEU A 149 18.87 3.64 -20.74
N LYS A 150 18.39 4.18 -21.87
CA LYS A 150 17.37 3.55 -22.75
C LYS A 150 16.05 3.27 -22.03
N GLU A 151 15.72 4.09 -21.05
CA GLU A 151 14.49 4.07 -20.26
C GLU A 151 14.10 5.51 -19.93
N ASP A 152 12.82 5.74 -19.64
CA ASP A 152 12.37 7.08 -19.25
C ASP A 152 12.97 7.48 -17.88
N PRO A 153 13.10 8.79 -17.57
CA PRO A 153 13.76 9.24 -16.36
C PRO A 153 13.05 8.79 -15.08
N GLU A 154 11.72 8.74 -15.08
CA GLU A 154 10.94 8.32 -13.91
C GLU A 154 11.22 6.85 -13.57
N SER A 155 11.21 5.97 -14.59
CA SER A 155 11.64 4.58 -14.46
C SER A 155 13.09 4.46 -13.99
N ALA A 156 14.01 5.28 -14.52
CA ALA A 156 15.41 5.26 -14.11
C ALA A 156 15.61 5.59 -12.62
N PHE A 157 14.94 6.64 -12.12
CA PHE A 157 14.97 7.00 -10.69
C PHE A 157 14.36 5.89 -9.84
N THR A 158 13.23 5.33 -10.28
CA THR A 158 12.55 4.22 -9.61
C THR A 158 13.46 2.99 -9.50
N ASN A 159 14.10 2.59 -10.60
CA ASN A 159 15.02 1.46 -10.68
C ASN A 159 16.24 1.67 -9.79
N ALA A 160 16.79 2.88 -9.74
CA ALA A 160 17.90 3.21 -8.86
C ALA A 160 17.52 3.12 -7.36
N ARG A 161 16.33 3.59 -6.96
CA ARG A 161 15.84 3.42 -5.57
C ARG A 161 15.67 1.95 -5.23
N TYR A 162 15.04 1.18 -6.10
CA TYR A 162 14.90 -0.27 -5.89
C TYR A 162 16.25 -0.99 -5.85
N GLY A 163 17.21 -0.58 -6.67
CA GLY A 163 18.57 -1.11 -6.64
C GLY A 163 19.27 -0.84 -5.30
N PHE A 164 19.14 0.39 -4.77
CA PHE A 164 19.67 0.74 -3.44
C PHE A 164 19.02 -0.09 -2.34
N ILE A 165 17.68 -0.20 -2.35
CA ILE A 165 16.91 -0.96 -1.36
C ILE A 165 17.27 -2.45 -1.42
N ALA A 166 17.34 -3.03 -2.62
CA ALA A 166 17.72 -4.43 -2.81
C ALA A 166 19.15 -4.69 -2.31
N GLY A 167 20.08 -3.77 -2.55
CA GLY A 167 21.43 -3.84 -1.99
C GLY A 167 21.43 -3.80 -0.46
N ALA A 168 20.69 -2.86 0.15
CA ALA A 168 20.58 -2.74 1.60
C ALA A 168 19.92 -3.97 2.24
N LEU A 169 18.86 -4.51 1.64
CA LEU A 169 18.20 -5.72 2.10
C LEU A 169 19.10 -6.95 1.97
N LYS A 170 19.89 -7.07 0.90
CA LYS A 170 20.81 -8.20 0.71
C LYS A 170 21.84 -8.32 1.85
N GLU A 171 22.27 -7.20 2.41
CA GLU A 171 23.23 -7.18 3.54
C GLU A 171 22.56 -7.39 4.91
N THR A 172 21.29 -7.00 5.04
CA THR A 172 20.60 -6.89 6.34
C THR A 172 19.56 -7.99 6.59
N LEU A 173 18.99 -8.56 5.54
CA LEU A 173 17.98 -9.61 5.59
C LEU A 173 18.63 -10.95 5.26
N SER A 174 18.58 -11.87 6.21
CA SER A 174 18.97 -13.27 6.01
C SER A 174 17.71 -14.14 6.06
N GLU A 175 17.44 -14.83 4.97
CA GLU A 175 16.44 -15.89 4.94
C GLU A 175 17.05 -17.16 5.54
N LYS A 176 16.43 -17.73 6.58
CA LYS A 176 16.74 -19.11 6.95
C LYS A 176 16.18 -20.00 5.84
N THR A 177 17.06 -20.71 5.15
CA THR A 177 16.77 -21.54 3.97
C THR A 177 15.89 -22.78 4.23
N LYS A 178 15.13 -22.85 5.32
CA LYS A 178 14.22 -23.97 5.62
C LYS A 178 13.00 -23.53 6.42
N PHE A 179 12.07 -22.88 5.75
CA PHE A 179 10.67 -23.21 5.95
C PHE A 179 10.24 -23.90 4.67
N GLU A 180 10.06 -25.23 4.71
CA GLU A 180 9.31 -25.92 3.67
C GLU A 180 7.88 -25.39 3.77
N ASP A 181 7.57 -24.38 2.97
CA ASP A 181 6.22 -23.94 2.70
C ASP A 181 5.47 -25.12 2.08
N LYS A 182 4.65 -25.80 2.89
CA LYS A 182 3.64 -26.72 2.37
C LYS A 182 2.68 -26.00 1.39
N THR A 183 2.66 -24.67 1.40
CA THR A 183 2.00 -23.75 0.47
C THR A 183 2.55 -23.83 -0.96
N THR A 184 3.85 -24.12 -1.14
CA THR A 184 4.51 -24.10 -2.47
C THR A 184 3.89 -25.08 -3.47
N VAL A 185 3.33 -26.20 -2.99
CA VAL A 185 2.69 -27.20 -3.85
C VAL A 185 1.32 -26.74 -4.31
N LEU A 186 0.54 -26.11 -3.43
CA LEU A 186 -0.77 -25.57 -3.76
C LEU A 186 -0.60 -24.39 -4.74
N ASP A 187 0.35 -23.51 -4.47
CA ASP A 187 0.67 -22.37 -5.34
C ASP A 187 1.16 -22.82 -6.72
N ALA A 188 2.03 -23.84 -6.80
CA ALA A 188 2.52 -24.37 -8.08
C ALA A 188 1.40 -25.01 -8.93
N VAL A 189 0.40 -25.60 -8.29
CA VAL A 189 -0.78 -26.18 -8.97
C VAL A 189 -1.76 -25.07 -9.40
N LEU A 190 -1.98 -24.07 -8.54
CA LEU A 190 -2.87 -22.93 -8.79
C LEU A 190 -2.33 -21.96 -9.86
N THR A 191 -1.02 -21.76 -9.92
CA THR A 191 -0.37 -20.81 -10.85
C THR A 191 0.00 -21.41 -12.21
N ASN A 192 -0.25 -22.70 -12.44
CA ASN A 192 0.02 -23.31 -13.72
C ASN A 192 -0.91 -22.72 -14.81
N LYS A 193 -0.34 -22.21 -15.90
CA LYS A 193 -1.04 -21.56 -17.02
C LYS A 193 -2.22 -22.37 -17.60
N TYR A 194 -2.16 -23.70 -17.55
CA TYR A 194 -3.19 -24.58 -18.11
C TYR A 194 -4.10 -25.21 -17.05
N LEU A 195 -3.61 -25.46 -15.84
CA LEU A 195 -4.40 -26.06 -14.74
C LEU A 195 -5.07 -25.02 -13.84
N GLY A 196 -4.52 -23.81 -13.74
CA GLY A 196 -5.05 -22.73 -12.92
C GLY A 196 -6.44 -22.29 -13.36
N LEU A 197 -6.68 -22.18 -14.68
CA LEU A 197 -7.98 -21.75 -15.20
C LEU A 197 -9.11 -22.78 -14.94
N PRO A 198 -8.97 -24.09 -15.25
CA PRO A 198 -9.97 -25.09 -14.87
C PRO A 198 -10.21 -25.17 -13.37
N LEU A 199 -9.15 -25.11 -12.57
CA LEU A 199 -9.24 -25.24 -11.11
C LEU A 199 -9.92 -24.01 -10.49
N PHE A 200 -9.65 -22.82 -11.02
CA PHE A 200 -10.38 -21.60 -10.67
C PHE A 200 -11.90 -21.74 -10.93
N PHE A 201 -12.32 -22.29 -12.07
CA PHE A 201 -13.74 -22.54 -12.34
C PHE A 201 -14.35 -23.60 -11.42
N VAL A 202 -13.62 -24.67 -11.10
CA VAL A 202 -14.08 -25.68 -10.13
C VAL A 202 -14.25 -25.06 -8.75
N PHE A 203 -13.31 -24.21 -8.33
CA PHE A 203 -13.39 -23.51 -7.06
C PHE A 203 -14.57 -22.52 -7.01
N LEU A 204 -14.75 -21.71 -8.06
CA LEU A 204 -15.92 -20.84 -8.18
C LEU A 204 -17.22 -21.64 -8.14
N TRP A 205 -17.28 -22.78 -8.83
CA TRP A 205 -18.45 -23.65 -8.79
C TRP A 205 -18.75 -24.17 -7.38
N ILE A 206 -17.73 -24.64 -6.65
CA ILE A 206 -17.88 -25.07 -5.25
C ILE A 206 -18.35 -23.91 -4.37
N MET A 207 -17.78 -22.71 -4.54
CA MET A 207 -18.18 -21.53 -3.77
C MET A 207 -19.66 -21.18 -4.01
N PHE A 208 -20.09 -21.13 -5.27
CA PHE A 208 -21.49 -20.84 -5.60
C PHE A 208 -22.44 -21.94 -5.09
N GLU A 209 -22.10 -23.20 -5.31
CA GLU A 209 -22.90 -24.33 -4.85
C GLU A 209 -23.02 -24.32 -3.31
N ALA A 210 -21.91 -24.10 -2.60
CA ALA A 210 -21.92 -23.97 -1.15
C ALA A 210 -22.74 -22.75 -0.69
N THR A 211 -22.61 -21.61 -1.36
CA THR A 211 -23.34 -20.39 -1.02
C THR A 211 -24.85 -20.58 -1.14
N PHE A 212 -25.32 -21.11 -2.27
CA PHE A 212 -26.76 -21.32 -2.48
C PHE A 212 -27.31 -22.45 -1.61
N ARG A 213 -26.56 -23.55 -1.44
CA ARG A 213 -27.02 -24.69 -0.66
C ARG A 213 -27.03 -24.42 0.84
N LEU A 214 -25.99 -23.77 1.37
CA LEU A 214 -25.93 -23.39 2.78
C LEU A 214 -26.86 -22.21 3.07
N GLY A 215 -27.00 -21.28 2.13
CA GLY A 215 -27.86 -20.12 2.26
C GLY A 215 -29.35 -20.41 2.09
N ALA A 216 -29.72 -21.52 1.45
CA ALA A 216 -31.11 -21.98 1.37
C ALA A 216 -31.75 -22.21 2.75
N TYR A 217 -31.02 -22.77 3.71
CA TYR A 217 -31.54 -23.02 5.06
C TYR A 217 -31.99 -21.72 5.77
N PRO A 218 -31.14 -20.70 5.94
CA PRO A 218 -31.57 -19.42 6.53
C PRO A 218 -32.55 -18.65 5.64
N MET A 219 -32.49 -18.80 4.32
CA MET A 219 -33.47 -18.24 3.38
C MET A 219 -34.89 -18.73 3.70
N GLU A 220 -35.08 -20.05 3.81
CA GLU A 220 -36.37 -20.67 4.17
C GLU A 220 -36.87 -20.24 5.56
N TRP A 221 -35.97 -20.08 6.54
CA TRP A 221 -36.34 -19.60 7.86
C TRP A 221 -36.85 -18.15 7.82
N ILE A 222 -36.19 -17.29 7.07
CA ILE A 222 -36.63 -15.89 6.90
C ILE A 222 -37.96 -15.85 6.16
N GLU A 223 -38.14 -16.65 5.10
CA GLU A 223 -39.42 -16.75 4.38
C GLU A 223 -40.55 -17.18 5.32
N TRP A 224 -40.31 -18.19 6.16
CA TRP A 224 -41.29 -18.63 7.14
C TRP A 224 -41.63 -17.52 8.14
N ILE A 225 -40.64 -16.80 8.68
CA ILE A 225 -40.86 -15.67 9.61
C ILE A 225 -41.67 -14.55 8.95
N VAL A 226 -41.31 -14.16 7.73
CA VAL A 226 -42.01 -13.12 6.95
C VAL A 226 -43.47 -13.55 6.69
N ALA A 227 -43.69 -14.81 6.33
CA ALA A 227 -45.02 -15.35 6.11
C ALA A 227 -45.86 -15.35 7.41
N GLN A 228 -45.28 -15.74 8.55
CA GLN A 228 -45.97 -15.68 9.84
C GLN A 228 -46.30 -14.23 10.24
N ALA A 229 -45.38 -13.29 10.04
CA ALA A 229 -45.62 -11.87 10.30
C ALA A 229 -46.76 -11.32 9.44
N GLY A 230 -46.77 -11.66 8.15
CA GLY A 230 -47.87 -11.30 7.24
C GLY A 230 -49.20 -11.89 7.68
N ASN A 231 -49.24 -13.17 8.06
CA ASN A 231 -50.45 -13.83 8.54
C ASN A 231 -50.99 -13.24 9.84
N LEU A 232 -50.11 -12.84 10.77
CA LEU A 232 -50.51 -12.23 12.03
C LEU A 232 -51.24 -10.90 11.81
N ILE A 233 -50.79 -10.09 10.85
CA ILE A 233 -51.49 -8.86 10.45
C ILE A 233 -52.78 -9.20 9.70
N ARG A 234 -52.79 -10.23 8.84
CA ARG A 234 -53.98 -10.66 8.11
C ARG A 234 -55.14 -11.06 9.04
N VAL A 235 -54.83 -11.71 10.17
CA VAL A 235 -55.82 -12.23 11.12
C VAL A 235 -56.28 -11.17 12.13
N ASN A 236 -55.39 -10.27 12.58
CA ASN A 236 -55.71 -9.31 13.63
C ASN A 236 -56.24 -7.96 13.13
N MET A 237 -56.22 -7.72 11.81
CA MET A 237 -56.57 -6.42 11.22
C MET A 237 -57.74 -6.53 10.24
N THR A 238 -58.70 -5.62 10.37
CA THR A 238 -59.86 -5.48 9.49
C THR A 238 -59.45 -5.19 8.06
N GLU A 239 -60.24 -5.64 7.09
CA GLU A 239 -59.98 -5.43 5.66
C GLU A 239 -59.94 -3.94 5.32
N GLY A 240 -58.94 -3.54 4.53
CA GLY A 240 -58.79 -2.16 4.06
C GLY A 240 -57.41 -1.86 3.47
N PRO A 241 -57.23 -0.69 2.82
CA PRO A 241 -56.02 -0.36 2.06
C PRO A 241 -54.73 -0.37 2.89
N LEU A 242 -54.82 -0.07 4.19
CA LEU A 242 -53.66 -0.10 5.09
C LEU A 242 -53.17 -1.53 5.37
N LYS A 243 -54.09 -2.49 5.44
CA LYS A 243 -53.77 -3.91 5.60
C LYS A 243 -53.00 -4.41 4.38
N ASP A 244 -53.49 -4.10 3.19
CA ASP A 244 -52.86 -4.50 1.93
C ASP A 244 -51.47 -3.85 1.77
N LEU A 245 -51.33 -2.57 2.14
CA LEU A 245 -50.05 -1.88 2.13
C LEU A 245 -49.02 -2.54 3.08
N LEU A 246 -49.42 -2.91 4.29
CA LEU A 246 -48.51 -3.50 5.27
C LEU A 246 -48.14 -4.94 4.91
N VAL A 247 -49.10 -5.73 4.47
CA VAL A 247 -48.89 -7.16 4.20
C VAL A 247 -48.21 -7.36 2.85
N ASP A 248 -48.75 -6.80 1.77
CA ASP A 248 -48.25 -7.04 0.43
C ASP A 248 -47.17 -6.02 0.03
N GLY A 249 -47.28 -4.78 0.51
CA GLY A 249 -46.27 -3.74 0.26
C GLY A 249 -45.03 -3.89 1.12
N VAL A 250 -45.17 -3.72 2.44
CA VAL A 250 -44.02 -3.69 3.37
C VAL A 250 -43.49 -5.10 3.63
N ILE A 251 -44.31 -6.02 4.13
CA ILE A 251 -43.84 -7.37 4.49
C ILE A 251 -43.47 -8.18 3.25
N GLY A 252 -44.31 -8.16 2.21
CA GLY A 252 -44.01 -8.82 0.94
C GLY A 252 -42.76 -8.24 0.26
N GLY A 253 -42.69 -6.91 0.13
CA GLY A 253 -41.57 -6.23 -0.53
C GLY A 253 -40.25 -6.35 0.23
N VAL A 254 -40.23 -5.98 1.52
CA VAL A 254 -39.02 -6.06 2.36
C VAL A 254 -38.62 -7.51 2.61
N GLY A 255 -39.60 -8.40 2.83
CA GLY A 255 -39.37 -9.83 2.98
C GLY A 255 -38.67 -10.41 1.76
N GLY A 256 -39.13 -10.08 0.55
CA GLY A 256 -38.49 -10.54 -0.68
C GLY A 256 -37.01 -10.15 -0.80
N VAL A 257 -36.60 -8.99 -0.29
CA VAL A 257 -35.19 -8.56 -0.31
C VAL A 257 -34.37 -9.23 0.79
N ILE A 258 -34.91 -9.30 2.01
CA ILE A 258 -34.19 -9.86 3.18
C ILE A 258 -33.94 -11.37 3.02
N VAL A 259 -34.82 -12.08 2.33
CA VAL A 259 -34.69 -13.51 2.06
C VAL A 259 -33.39 -13.84 1.29
N PHE A 260 -32.87 -12.94 0.46
CA PHE A 260 -31.59 -13.15 -0.25
C PHE A 260 -30.34 -12.77 0.56
N LEU A 261 -30.51 -12.07 1.69
CA LEU A 261 -29.39 -11.58 2.51
C LEU A 261 -28.43 -12.69 2.98
N PRO A 262 -28.89 -13.88 3.43
CA PRO A 262 -27.98 -14.93 3.87
C PRO A 262 -27.02 -15.38 2.77
N ASN A 263 -27.50 -15.52 1.53
CA ASN A 263 -26.66 -15.90 0.39
C ASN A 263 -25.57 -14.86 0.15
N ILE A 264 -25.92 -13.56 0.23
CA ILE A 264 -24.96 -12.47 0.06
C ILE A 264 -23.90 -12.50 1.16
N VAL A 265 -24.30 -12.68 2.42
CA VAL A 265 -23.37 -12.73 3.56
C VAL A 265 -22.40 -13.91 3.42
N ILE A 266 -22.90 -15.10 3.04
CA ILE A 266 -22.05 -16.28 2.84
C ILE A 266 -21.08 -16.05 1.67
N LEU A 267 -21.55 -15.47 0.57
CA LEU A 267 -20.69 -15.13 -0.58
C LEU A 267 -19.56 -14.17 -0.16
N TYR A 268 -19.89 -13.10 0.57
CA TYR A 268 -18.90 -12.15 1.07
C TYR A 268 -17.94 -12.78 2.07
N ALA A 269 -18.39 -13.73 2.90
CA ALA A 269 -17.51 -14.48 3.79
C ALA A 269 -16.50 -15.33 3.01
N PHE A 270 -16.92 -15.99 1.92
CA PHE A 270 -16.01 -16.71 1.03
C PHE A 270 -15.02 -15.78 0.32
N ILE A 271 -15.47 -14.62 -0.14
CA ILE A 271 -14.60 -13.62 -0.77
C ILE A 271 -13.56 -13.11 0.24
N ALA A 272 -13.97 -12.78 1.47
CA ALA A 272 -13.06 -12.35 2.52
C ALA A 272 -12.02 -13.43 2.86
N PHE A 273 -12.44 -14.70 2.94
CA PHE A 273 -11.52 -15.82 3.16
C PHE A 273 -10.54 -16.01 2.00
N MET A 274 -10.95 -15.76 0.75
CA MET A 274 -10.06 -15.76 -0.41
C MET A 274 -9.08 -14.59 -0.42
N GLU A 275 -9.50 -13.42 0.05
CA GLU A 275 -8.65 -12.22 0.06
C GLU A 275 -7.53 -12.35 1.11
N ASP A 276 -7.80 -13.05 2.22
CA ASP A 276 -6.84 -13.33 3.29
C ASP A 276 -5.96 -14.58 3.05
N SER A 277 -6.16 -15.34 1.97
CA SER A 277 -5.45 -16.59 1.67
C SER A 277 -4.56 -16.53 0.43
#